data_AF-A0A7S2RV20-F1
#
_entry.id   AF-A0A7S2RV20-F1
#
_cell.length_a   1.000
_cell.length_b   1.000
_cell.length_c   1.000
_cell.angle_alpha   90.00
_cell.angle_beta   90.00
_cell.angle_gamma   90.00
#
_symmetry.space_group_name_H-M   'P 1'
#
loop_
_entity.id
_entity.type
_entity.pdbx_description
1 polymer ?
#
loop_
_entity_poly.entity_id
_entity_poly.type
_entity_poly.pdbx_seq_one_letter_code
_entity_poly.pdbx_strand_id
1 'polypeptide(L)'
;VALGLLVDGEPVVGVLGCPNLPPTDVTDTADTRGSIFWAEVGCGSFSRPLDPSPGETEGWLADWMDDDSDDDSPPGDVRLHISAEADARKLVRCESVETGHSSHSLAAAAADILVSRQQKPEAQVSQDAEALAPPIRMDGQGKYGVVARGEAQVFMRLPRPGYVENIWDHVAGAVIVTEAGGTVSDLDGRPLDFSKGAKLSADVNGIIATNGPLHSLLLQAIRDAAQLQE
;
A
#
# COMPACT_ATOMS: atom_id res chain seq x y z
N VAL A 1 -14.56 -2.17 -1.96
CA VAL A 1 -15.10 -0.95 -2.62
C VAL A 1 -13.97 0.04 -2.73
N ALA A 2 -13.86 0.75 -3.85
CA ALA A 2 -12.86 1.80 -4.03
C ALA A 2 -13.51 3.01 -4.71
N LEU A 3 -13.26 4.19 -4.16
CA LEU A 3 -13.72 5.47 -4.68
C LEU A 3 -12.55 6.46 -4.63
N GLY A 4 -12.33 7.17 -5.73
CA GLY A 4 -11.33 8.22 -5.80
C GLY A 4 -11.94 9.48 -6.42
N LEU A 5 -11.56 10.65 -5.89
CA LEU A 5 -11.89 11.94 -6.48
C LEU A 5 -10.64 12.49 -7.16
N LEU A 6 -10.81 12.91 -8.41
CA LEU A 6 -9.81 13.63 -9.19
C LEU A 6 -10.29 15.06 -9.43
N VAL A 7 -9.41 16.05 -9.30
CA VAL A 7 -9.63 17.44 -9.71
C VAL A 7 -8.57 17.79 -10.74
N ASP A 8 -8.98 18.19 -11.94
CA ASP A 8 -8.08 18.49 -13.06
C ASP A 8 -7.09 17.35 -13.40
N GLY A 9 -7.47 16.10 -13.13
CA GLY A 9 -6.65 14.91 -13.35
C GLY A 9 -5.74 14.54 -12.19
N GLU A 10 -5.68 15.36 -11.14
CA GLU A 10 -4.90 15.11 -9.92
C GLU A 10 -5.77 14.42 -8.85
N PRO A 11 -5.29 13.33 -8.23
CA PRO A 11 -5.96 12.73 -7.07
C PRO A 11 -6.03 13.68 -5.89
N VAL A 12 -7.21 13.81 -5.29
CA VAL A 12 -7.41 14.65 -4.09
C VAL A 12 -7.96 13.87 -2.90
N VAL A 13 -8.81 12.86 -3.14
CA VAL A 13 -9.39 12.02 -2.09
C VAL A 13 -9.39 10.57 -2.54
N GLY A 14 -9.06 9.66 -1.62
CA GLY A 14 -9.18 8.22 -1.81
C GLY A 14 -9.98 7.59 -0.68
N VAL A 15 -10.87 6.65 -1.00
CA VAL A 15 -11.64 5.86 -0.03
C VAL A 15 -11.64 4.38 -0.44
N LEU A 16 -11.28 3.50 0.48
CA LEU A 16 -11.35 2.05 0.33
C LEU A 16 -12.23 1.44 1.42
N GLY A 17 -13.35 0.84 1.01
CA GLY A 17 -14.13 -0.03 1.89
C GLY A 17 -13.64 -1.46 1.77
N CYS A 18 -13.16 -2.04 2.87
CA CYS A 18 -12.59 -3.39 2.94
C CYS A 18 -13.35 -4.26 3.96
N PRO A 19 -14.52 -4.84 3.60
CA PRO A 19 -15.37 -5.58 4.53
C PRO A 19 -14.75 -6.84 5.13
N ASN A 20 -13.69 -7.37 4.51
CA ASN A 20 -12.97 -8.57 4.95
C ASN A 20 -11.56 -8.26 5.47
N LEU A 21 -11.25 -6.98 5.72
CA LEU A 21 -9.97 -6.56 6.31
C LEU A 21 -10.25 -5.95 7.69
N PRO A 22 -10.10 -6.72 8.78
CA PRO A 22 -10.41 -6.26 10.13
C PRO A 22 -9.46 -5.12 10.56
N PRO A 23 -9.83 -4.31 11.56
CA PRO A 23 -8.91 -3.39 12.24
C PRO A 23 -7.74 -4.16 12.89
N THR A 24 -6.59 -3.51 13.03
CA THR A 24 -5.34 -4.14 13.50
C THR A 24 -5.33 -4.48 14.99
N ASP A 25 -6.18 -3.83 15.78
CA ASP A 25 -6.29 -3.95 17.23
C ASP A 25 -7.33 -5.00 17.67
N VAL A 26 -8.02 -5.64 16.72
CA VAL A 26 -9.05 -6.64 17.02
C VAL A 26 -8.47 -8.05 16.93
N THR A 27 -8.43 -8.75 18.07
CA THR A 27 -7.96 -10.15 18.14
C THR A 27 -9.02 -11.18 17.78
N ASP A 28 -10.31 -10.82 17.91
CA ASP A 28 -11.44 -11.66 17.50
C ASP A 28 -12.15 -11.02 16.30
N THR A 29 -11.80 -11.50 15.12
CA THR A 29 -12.31 -10.94 13.86
C THR A 29 -13.72 -11.40 13.51
N ALA A 30 -14.30 -12.35 14.27
CA ALA A 30 -15.57 -13.00 13.93
C ALA A 30 -16.75 -12.02 13.91
N ASP A 31 -16.69 -10.98 14.75
CA ASP A 31 -17.73 -9.96 14.86
C ASP A 31 -17.37 -8.66 14.12
N THR A 32 -16.23 -8.60 13.41
CA THR A 32 -15.84 -7.41 12.65
C THR A 32 -16.45 -7.43 11.25
N ARG A 33 -16.90 -6.25 10.77
CA ARG A 33 -17.33 -6.07 9.37
C ARG A 33 -16.25 -5.46 8.49
N GLY A 34 -14.99 -5.53 8.92
CA GLY A 34 -13.83 -4.97 8.24
C GLY A 34 -13.63 -3.48 8.51
N SER A 35 -12.92 -2.82 7.61
CA SER A 35 -12.45 -1.45 7.81
C SER A 35 -12.75 -0.57 6.59
N ILE A 36 -12.93 0.71 6.83
CA ILE A 36 -12.83 1.75 5.82
C ILE A 36 -11.50 2.47 5.98
N PHE A 37 -10.86 2.77 4.85
CA PHE A 37 -9.66 3.59 4.76
C PHE A 37 -9.99 4.81 3.94
N TRP A 38 -9.46 5.97 4.30
CA TRP A 38 -9.59 7.14 3.47
C TRP A 38 -8.43 8.09 3.68
N ALA A 39 -8.24 8.99 2.73
CA ALA A 39 -7.23 10.03 2.80
C ALA A 39 -7.64 11.21 1.93
N GLU A 40 -7.24 12.39 2.36
CA GLU A 40 -7.30 13.64 1.61
C GLU A 40 -5.88 14.21 1.48
N VAL A 41 -5.52 14.68 0.29
CA VAL A 41 -4.18 15.19 0.02
C VAL A 41 -3.85 16.36 0.97
N GLY A 42 -2.78 16.19 1.75
CA GLY A 42 -2.30 17.17 2.73
C GLY A 42 -2.91 17.05 4.13
N CYS A 43 -3.94 16.22 4.32
CA CYS A 43 -4.60 16.01 5.61
C CYS A 43 -4.19 14.69 6.29
N GLY A 44 -3.52 13.80 5.53
CA GLY A 44 -3.11 12.49 6.00
C GLY A 44 -4.10 11.38 5.65
N SER A 45 -3.81 10.20 6.18
CA SER A 45 -4.48 8.94 5.87
C SER A 45 -5.00 8.30 7.13
N PHE A 46 -6.19 7.71 7.06
CA PHE A 46 -6.95 7.26 8.22
C PHE A 46 -7.65 5.94 7.95
N SER A 47 -7.95 5.20 9.02
CA SER A 47 -8.87 4.06 8.95
C SER A 47 -9.77 3.97 10.17
N ARG A 48 -10.92 3.33 9.99
CA ARG A 48 -11.83 2.98 11.08
C ARG A 48 -12.60 1.70 10.79
N PRO A 49 -13.20 1.05 11.80
CA PRO A 49 -14.12 -0.07 11.59
C PRO A 49 -15.32 0.33 10.72
N LEU A 50 -15.83 -0.61 9.91
CA LEU A 50 -17.03 -0.37 9.07
C LEU A 50 -18.33 -0.25 9.87
N ASP A 51 -18.41 -0.92 11.03
CA ASP A 51 -19.48 -0.76 11.99
C ASP A 51 -18.94 0.09 13.16
N PRO A 52 -19.32 1.38 13.26
CA PRO A 52 -18.98 2.19 14.41
C PRO A 52 -19.77 1.73 15.64
N SER A 53 -19.27 2.01 16.84
CA SER A 53 -19.99 1.73 18.09
C SER A 53 -21.36 2.43 18.05
N PRO A 54 -22.45 1.83 18.58
CA PRO A 54 -23.74 2.51 18.68
C PRO A 54 -23.59 3.85 19.45
N GLY A 55 -23.84 4.97 18.78
CA GLY A 55 -23.75 6.33 19.35
C GLY A 55 -22.63 7.23 18.78
N GLU A 56 -21.73 6.72 17.93
CA GLU A 56 -20.62 7.50 17.37
C GLU A 56 -20.98 8.31 16.10
N THR A 57 -22.15 8.10 15.50
CA THR A 57 -22.48 8.60 14.15
C THR A 57 -23.40 9.83 14.10
N GLU A 58 -23.94 10.31 15.22
CA GLU A 58 -24.78 11.52 15.26
C GLU A 58 -23.97 12.74 15.73
N GLY A 59 -24.00 13.84 14.97
CA GLY A 59 -23.37 15.12 15.35
C GLY A 59 -21.85 15.25 15.14
N TRP A 60 -21.12 14.13 15.06
CA TRP A 60 -19.65 14.07 15.05
C TRP A 60 -18.94 14.91 13.96
N LEU A 61 -19.51 15.02 12.76
CA LEU A 61 -18.91 15.82 11.68
C LEU A 61 -18.95 17.33 12.00
N ALA A 62 -19.98 17.79 12.71
CA ALA A 62 -20.09 19.18 13.15
C ALA A 62 -19.14 19.46 14.32
N ASP A 63 -19.03 18.52 15.27
CA ASP A 63 -18.17 18.66 16.45
C ASP A 63 -16.66 18.68 16.08
N TRP A 64 -16.25 17.91 15.06
CA TRP A 64 -14.86 17.91 14.58
C TRP A 64 -14.47 19.18 13.85
N MET A 65 -15.39 19.80 13.09
CA MET A 65 -15.13 21.07 12.41
C MET A 65 -14.93 22.25 13.38
N ASP A 66 -15.36 22.10 14.63
CA ASP A 66 -15.28 23.09 15.69
C ASP A 66 -14.17 22.78 16.74
N ASP A 67 -13.38 21.72 16.57
CA ASP A 67 -12.33 21.30 17.52
C ASP A 67 -10.95 21.94 17.20
N ASP A 68 -10.44 22.75 18.14
CA ASP A 68 -9.15 23.45 18.04
C ASP A 68 -7.96 22.58 18.57
N SER A 69 -8.10 21.26 18.60
CA SER A 69 -7.06 20.36 19.13
C SER A 69 -5.90 20.16 18.16
N ASP A 70 -4.70 19.86 18.68
CA ASP A 70 -3.52 19.55 17.85
C ASP A 70 -3.64 18.20 17.11
N ASP A 71 -4.65 17.38 17.43
CA ASP A 71 -4.94 16.11 16.75
C ASP A 71 -6.00 16.30 15.67
N ASP A 72 -5.54 16.59 14.45
CA ASP A 72 -6.39 16.78 13.26
C ASP A 72 -6.99 15.46 12.74
N SER A 73 -7.10 14.43 13.58
CA SER A 73 -7.69 13.15 13.21
C SER A 73 -9.19 13.16 13.51
N PRO A 74 -10.08 12.80 12.57
CA PRO A 74 -11.50 12.75 12.87
C PRO A 74 -11.80 11.81 14.04
N PRO A 75 -12.74 12.15 14.94
CA PRO A 75 -13.08 11.33 16.08
C PRO A 75 -13.44 9.89 15.69
N GLY A 76 -12.74 8.93 16.29
CA GLY A 76 -12.91 7.49 16.06
C GLY A 76 -12.22 6.96 14.79
N ASP A 77 -11.42 7.80 14.11
CA ASP A 77 -10.49 7.37 13.08
C ASP A 77 -9.09 7.21 13.66
N VAL A 78 -8.38 6.20 13.17
CA VAL A 78 -6.97 5.97 13.49
C VAL A 78 -6.12 6.50 12.34
N ARG A 79 -5.25 7.47 12.64
CA ARG A 79 -4.26 7.95 11.68
C ARG A 79 -3.29 6.84 11.30
N LEU A 80 -3.07 6.69 10.00
CA LEU A 80 -2.24 5.66 9.41
C LEU A 80 -0.82 6.17 9.19
N HIS A 81 0.14 5.31 9.48
CA HIS A 81 1.53 5.51 9.16
C HIS A 81 2.09 4.22 8.59
N ILE A 82 2.74 4.34 7.44
CA ILE A 82 3.55 3.27 6.86
C ILE A 82 4.63 2.79 7.84
N SER A 83 5.12 1.56 7.61
CA SER A 83 6.20 0.99 8.42
C SER A 83 7.50 1.78 8.25
N ALA A 84 8.15 2.16 9.37
CA ALA A 84 9.48 2.75 9.35
C ALA A 84 10.62 1.74 9.08
N GLU A 85 10.31 0.45 8.89
CA GLU A 85 11.31 -0.60 8.71
C GLU A 85 12.07 -0.43 7.39
N ALA A 86 13.39 -0.26 7.48
CA ALA A 86 14.29 -0.04 6.36
C ALA A 86 15.27 -1.21 6.15
N ASP A 87 15.24 -2.21 7.02
CA ASP A 87 16.00 -3.45 6.90
C ASP A 87 15.27 -4.43 5.98
N ALA A 88 15.83 -4.67 4.79
CA ALA A 88 15.28 -5.57 3.81
C ALA A 88 15.12 -7.02 4.32
N ARG A 89 15.88 -7.43 5.34
CA ARG A 89 15.75 -8.77 5.95
C ARG A 89 14.43 -8.97 6.68
N LYS A 90 13.73 -7.89 6.99
CA LYS A 90 12.40 -7.90 7.63
C LYS A 90 11.28 -7.52 6.66
N LEU A 91 11.56 -7.55 5.36
CA LEU A 91 10.60 -7.19 4.32
C LEU A 91 9.37 -8.10 4.38
N VAL A 92 8.22 -7.51 4.67
CA VAL A 92 6.90 -8.09 4.49
C VAL A 92 6.31 -7.59 3.18
N ARG A 93 5.94 -8.53 2.32
CA ARG A 93 5.36 -8.28 1.00
C ARG A 93 3.85 -8.50 1.04
N CYS A 94 3.11 -7.71 0.29
CA CYS A 94 1.69 -7.91 0.02
C CYS A 94 1.48 -8.20 -1.47
N GLU A 95 0.86 -9.33 -1.79
CA GLU A 95 0.72 -9.84 -3.16
C GLU A 95 -0.72 -10.27 -3.45
N SER A 96 -1.08 -10.37 -4.73
CA SER A 96 -2.39 -10.92 -5.11
C SER A 96 -2.44 -12.43 -4.81
N VAL A 97 -3.64 -12.98 -4.59
CA VAL A 97 -3.77 -14.44 -4.50
C VAL A 97 -3.59 -15.05 -5.89
N GLU A 98 -4.21 -14.40 -6.89
CA GLU A 98 -4.22 -14.82 -8.27
C GLU A 98 -2.88 -14.55 -8.98
N THR A 99 -2.21 -15.63 -9.40
CA THR A 99 -0.96 -15.59 -10.17
C THR A 99 -1.10 -14.93 -11.55
N GLY A 100 -2.33 -14.80 -12.07
CA GLY A 100 -2.62 -14.12 -13.33
C GLY A 100 -2.50 -12.59 -13.26
N HIS A 101 -2.53 -12.01 -12.05
CA HIS A 101 -2.58 -10.57 -11.85
C HIS A 101 -1.21 -9.92 -11.57
N SER A 102 -0.21 -10.72 -11.20
CA SER A 102 1.14 -10.25 -10.91
C SER A 102 2.13 -11.41 -10.98
N SER A 103 3.36 -11.15 -11.45
CA SER A 103 4.44 -12.13 -11.45
C SER A 103 4.99 -12.38 -10.03
N HIS A 104 4.51 -13.43 -9.36
CA HIS A 104 5.01 -13.82 -8.03
C HIS A 104 6.48 -14.26 -8.04
N SER A 105 6.95 -14.84 -9.14
CA SER A 105 8.35 -15.25 -9.29
C SER A 105 9.30 -14.05 -9.39
N LEU A 106 8.92 -13.01 -10.12
CA LEU A 106 9.70 -11.78 -10.22
C LEU A 106 9.72 -11.02 -8.89
N ALA A 107 8.58 -10.94 -8.20
CA ALA A 107 8.50 -10.33 -6.87
C ALA A 107 9.39 -11.05 -5.83
N ALA A 108 9.41 -12.39 -5.84
CA ALA A 108 10.28 -13.18 -4.98
C ALA A 108 11.76 -12.95 -5.30
N ALA A 109 12.14 -13.02 -6.57
CA ALA A 109 13.53 -12.80 -7.01
C ALA A 109 14.04 -11.40 -6.65
N ALA A 110 13.20 -10.36 -6.80
CA ALA A 110 13.55 -9.00 -6.41
C ALA A 110 13.79 -8.87 -4.89
N ALA A 111 12.97 -9.55 -4.07
CA ALA A 111 13.16 -9.56 -2.62
C ALA A 111 14.48 -10.23 -2.22
N ASP A 112 14.81 -11.37 -2.84
CA ASP A 112 16.06 -12.09 -2.57
C ASP A 112 17.28 -11.24 -2.96
N ILE A 113 17.24 -10.57 -4.12
CA ILE A 113 18.30 -9.65 -4.55
C ILE A 113 18.45 -8.50 -3.54
N LEU A 114 17.34 -7.89 -3.12
CA LEU A 114 17.38 -6.78 -2.16
C LEU A 114 18.00 -7.19 -0.83
N VAL A 115 17.59 -8.34 -0.27
CA VAL A 115 18.15 -8.89 0.97
C VAL A 115 19.64 -9.13 0.82
N SER A 116 20.07 -9.74 -0.29
CA SER A 116 21.49 -10.03 -0.52
C SER A 116 22.38 -8.78 -0.55
N ARG A 117 21.85 -7.64 -1.02
CA ARG A 117 22.58 -6.36 -1.12
C ARG A 117 22.79 -5.66 0.22
N GLN A 118 21.87 -5.84 1.16
CA GLN A 118 21.99 -5.24 2.48
C GLN A 118 22.79 -6.10 3.47
N GLN A 119 23.19 -7.33 3.09
CA GLN A 119 24.11 -8.14 3.87
C GLN A 119 25.50 -7.50 3.89
N LYS A 120 26.02 -7.19 5.09
CA LYS A 120 27.40 -6.71 5.24
C LYS A 120 28.39 -7.84 4.94
N PRO A 121 29.49 -7.59 4.20
CA PRO A 121 30.52 -8.61 3.91
C PRO A 121 31.21 -9.20 5.15
N GLU A 122 31.18 -8.49 6.28
CA GLU A 122 31.90 -8.84 7.52
C GLU A 122 31.01 -9.42 8.61
N ALA A 123 29.69 -9.46 8.42
CA ALA A 123 28.81 -10.16 9.33
C ALA A 123 29.02 -11.66 9.08
N GLN A 124 29.76 -12.31 9.99
CA GLN A 124 29.88 -13.76 10.09
C GLN A 124 28.53 -14.38 9.69
N VAL A 125 28.52 -15.23 8.66
CA VAL A 125 27.34 -15.98 8.22
C VAL A 125 26.89 -16.81 9.41
N SER A 126 26.02 -16.25 10.25
CA SER A 126 25.21 -17.02 11.16
C SER A 126 24.38 -17.92 10.26
N GLN A 127 24.38 -19.22 10.53
CA GLN A 127 23.59 -20.22 9.81
C GLN A 127 22.06 -19.94 9.88
N ASP A 128 21.67 -18.88 10.58
CA ASP A 128 20.33 -18.36 10.76
C ASP A 128 20.10 -17.13 9.85
N ALA A 129 20.30 -17.27 8.53
CA ALA A 129 19.66 -16.33 7.61
C ALA A 129 18.15 -16.59 7.70
N GLU A 130 17.47 -15.86 8.58
CA GLU A 130 16.04 -16.01 8.79
C GLU A 130 15.34 -15.77 7.44
N ALA A 131 14.57 -16.76 6.99
CA ALA A 131 13.84 -16.65 5.75
C ALA A 131 12.88 -15.46 5.84
N LEU A 132 12.71 -14.72 4.74
CA LEU A 132 11.73 -13.64 4.70
C LEU A 132 10.35 -14.14 5.14
N ALA A 133 9.62 -13.27 5.84
CA ALA A 133 8.24 -13.54 6.19
C ALA A 133 7.43 -13.93 4.94
N PRO A 134 6.51 -14.90 5.04
CA PRO A 134 5.65 -15.24 3.93
C PRO A 134 4.84 -14.01 3.49
N PRO A 135 4.57 -13.84 2.18
CA PRO A 135 3.82 -12.69 1.71
C PRO A 135 2.38 -12.74 2.23
N ILE A 136 1.84 -11.59 2.63
CA ILE A 136 0.42 -11.38 2.87
C ILE A 136 -0.29 -11.46 1.52
N ARG A 137 -1.16 -12.44 1.33
CA ARG A 137 -1.88 -12.62 0.07
C ARG A 137 -3.33 -12.18 0.21
N MET A 138 -3.74 -11.23 -0.63
CA MET A 138 -5.12 -10.77 -0.70
C MET A 138 -5.46 -10.13 -2.05
N ASP A 139 -6.74 -10.17 -2.40
CA ASP A 139 -7.26 -9.52 -3.60
C ASP A 139 -7.94 -8.19 -3.29
N GLY A 140 -8.16 -7.40 -4.35
CA GLY A 140 -8.68 -6.04 -4.26
C GLY A 140 -7.64 -5.02 -3.77
N GLN A 141 -8.11 -3.79 -3.55
CA GLN A 141 -7.25 -2.65 -3.19
C GLN A 141 -6.91 -2.59 -1.69
N GLY A 142 -7.39 -3.53 -0.87
CA GLY A 142 -6.98 -3.66 0.53
C GLY A 142 -5.46 -3.79 0.72
N LYS A 143 -4.74 -4.23 -0.31
CA LYS A 143 -3.27 -4.23 -0.37
C LYS A 143 -2.64 -2.86 -0.10
N TYR A 144 -3.23 -1.79 -0.64
CA TYR A 144 -2.79 -0.42 -0.33
C TYR A 144 -3.06 -0.08 1.15
N GLY A 145 -4.21 -0.52 1.70
CA GLY A 145 -4.54 -0.35 3.12
C GLY A 145 -3.55 -1.05 4.06
N VAL A 146 -3.13 -2.28 3.73
CA VAL A 146 -2.12 -3.04 4.49
C VAL A 146 -0.75 -2.33 4.47
N VAL A 147 -0.37 -1.74 3.32
CA VAL A 147 0.86 -0.93 3.24
C VAL A 147 0.72 0.35 4.07
N ALA A 148 -0.40 1.07 3.94
CA ALA A 148 -0.66 2.31 4.67
C ALA A 148 -0.71 2.11 6.19
N ARG A 149 -1.17 0.94 6.66
CA ARG A 149 -1.13 0.54 8.08
C ARG A 149 0.25 0.12 8.59
N GLY A 150 1.23 -0.01 7.70
CA GLY A 150 2.57 -0.49 8.04
C GLY A 150 2.66 -1.99 8.31
N GLU A 151 1.64 -2.78 7.97
CA GLU A 151 1.65 -4.24 8.07
C GLU A 151 2.53 -4.89 6.98
N ALA A 152 2.66 -4.23 5.83
CA ALA A 152 3.58 -4.61 4.76
C ALA A 152 4.43 -3.41 4.31
N GLN A 153 5.68 -3.65 3.92
CA GLN A 153 6.55 -2.61 3.37
C GLN A 153 6.36 -2.41 1.87
N VAL A 154 5.80 -3.40 1.17
CA VAL A 154 5.65 -3.33 -0.29
C VAL A 154 4.42 -4.08 -0.80
N PHE A 155 3.71 -3.47 -1.74
CA PHE A 155 2.81 -4.11 -2.68
C PHE A 155 3.35 -3.92 -4.11
N MET A 156 3.47 -5.02 -4.86
CA MET A 156 3.89 -5.01 -6.27
C MET A 156 2.81 -5.58 -7.17
N ARG A 157 2.52 -4.86 -8.25
CA ARG A 157 1.71 -5.31 -9.38
C ARG A 157 2.56 -5.32 -10.63
N LEU A 158 2.88 -6.54 -11.07
CA LEU A 158 3.78 -6.81 -12.19
C LEU A 158 2.94 -7.44 -13.32
N PRO A 159 2.23 -6.63 -14.12
CA PRO A 159 1.28 -7.12 -15.11
C PRO A 159 2.00 -7.76 -16.31
N ARG A 160 1.25 -8.49 -17.12
CA ARG A 160 1.78 -9.05 -18.38
C ARG A 160 2.08 -7.92 -19.39
N PRO A 161 3.05 -8.11 -20.29
CA PRO A 161 3.34 -7.14 -21.34
C PRO A 161 2.08 -6.75 -22.13
N GLY A 162 1.91 -5.44 -22.35
CA GLY A 162 0.79 -4.87 -23.10
C GLY A 162 -0.51 -4.70 -22.30
N TYR A 163 -0.56 -5.12 -21.03
CA TYR A 163 -1.70 -4.82 -20.17
C TYR A 163 -1.62 -3.38 -19.67
N VAL A 164 -2.73 -2.64 -19.80
CA VAL A 164 -2.85 -1.25 -19.36
C VAL A 164 -3.85 -1.16 -18.23
N GLU A 165 -3.37 -0.75 -17.05
CA GLU A 165 -4.14 -0.60 -15.82
C GLU A 165 -5.26 0.43 -15.97
N ASN A 166 -6.35 0.20 -15.24
CA ASN A 166 -7.42 1.18 -15.12
C ASN A 166 -7.15 2.09 -13.93
N ILE A 167 -7.51 3.37 -14.03
CA ILE A 167 -7.24 4.32 -12.94
C ILE A 167 -8.01 3.98 -11.66
N TRP A 168 -9.22 3.41 -11.78
CA TRP A 168 -10.05 3.06 -10.62
C TRP A 168 -9.44 1.96 -9.76
N ASP A 169 -8.47 1.20 -10.28
CA ASP A 169 -7.76 0.17 -9.52
C ASP A 169 -6.64 0.75 -8.63
N HIS A 170 -6.32 2.05 -8.77
CA HIS A 170 -5.13 2.65 -8.16
C HIS A 170 -5.34 4.02 -7.51
N VAL A 171 -6.24 4.89 -8.02
CA VAL A 171 -6.39 6.27 -7.50
C VAL A 171 -6.58 6.29 -5.98
N ALA A 172 -7.56 5.54 -5.47
CA ALA A 172 -7.89 5.56 -4.04
C ALA A 172 -6.72 5.06 -3.18
N GLY A 173 -6.12 3.93 -3.56
CA GLY A 173 -4.98 3.36 -2.86
C GLY A 173 -3.71 4.22 -2.92
N ALA A 174 -3.50 4.93 -4.04
CA ALA A 174 -2.35 5.81 -4.22
C ALA A 174 -2.40 7.02 -3.28
N VAL A 175 -3.56 7.65 -3.13
CA VAL A 175 -3.75 8.75 -2.15
C VAL A 175 -3.53 8.21 -0.73
N ILE A 176 -4.18 7.10 -0.38
CA ILE A 176 -4.10 6.50 0.98
C ILE A 176 -2.67 6.15 1.38
N VAL A 177 -1.87 5.56 0.49
CA VAL A 177 -0.46 5.23 0.81
C VAL A 177 0.42 6.46 0.86
N THR A 178 0.26 7.40 -0.07
CA THR A 178 1.06 8.63 -0.10
C THR A 178 0.84 9.47 1.16
N GLU A 179 -0.42 9.66 1.56
CA GLU A 179 -0.78 10.43 2.76
C GLU A 179 -0.44 9.71 4.07
N ALA A 180 -0.24 8.38 4.05
CA ALA A 180 0.31 7.63 5.17
C ALA A 180 1.85 7.76 5.28
N GLY A 181 2.49 8.49 4.36
CA GLY A 181 3.95 8.70 4.28
C GLY A 181 4.70 7.75 3.34
N GLY A 182 3.97 6.93 2.56
CA GLY A 182 4.53 5.97 1.62
C GLY A 182 4.87 6.57 0.25
N THR A 183 5.21 5.69 -0.69
CA THR A 183 5.51 6.09 -2.08
C THR A 183 4.86 5.13 -3.06
N VAL A 184 4.17 5.69 -4.07
CA VAL A 184 3.52 4.94 -5.15
C VAL A 184 4.05 5.40 -6.50
N SER A 185 4.45 4.48 -7.36
CA SER A 185 5.02 4.77 -8.68
C SER A 185 4.86 3.59 -9.65
N ASP A 186 5.27 3.80 -10.90
CA ASP A 186 5.57 2.71 -11.84
C ASP A 186 6.91 2.01 -11.52
N LEU A 187 7.31 0.99 -12.28
CA LEU A 187 8.58 0.28 -12.03
C LEU A 187 9.82 1.05 -12.51
N ASP A 188 9.63 2.20 -13.17
CA ASP A 188 10.68 3.15 -13.51
C ASP A 188 10.87 4.20 -12.40
N GLY A 189 9.97 4.25 -11.41
CA GLY A 189 9.95 5.21 -10.31
C GLY A 189 9.25 6.52 -10.65
N ARG A 190 8.48 6.57 -11.75
CA ARG A 190 7.70 7.76 -12.13
C ARG A 190 6.36 7.77 -11.39
N PRO A 191 5.89 8.96 -10.95
CA PRO A 191 4.54 9.10 -10.43
C PRO A 191 3.48 8.65 -11.46
N LEU A 192 2.37 8.12 -10.97
CA LEU A 192 1.26 7.69 -11.82
C LEU A 192 0.47 8.91 -12.32
N ASP A 193 0.29 9.02 -13.62
CA ASP A 193 -0.50 10.09 -14.25
C ASP A 193 -1.96 9.64 -14.48
N PHE A 194 -2.87 10.19 -13.66
CA PHE A 194 -4.31 9.88 -13.72
C PHE A 194 -5.10 10.82 -14.66
N SER A 195 -4.45 11.76 -15.34
CA SER A 195 -5.09 12.75 -16.24
C SER A 195 -5.49 12.20 -17.61
N LYS A 196 -5.11 10.96 -17.93
CA LYS A 196 -5.19 10.38 -19.29
C LYS A 196 -6.51 9.67 -19.59
N GLY A 197 -7.50 9.79 -18.71
CA GLY A 197 -8.84 9.20 -18.86
C GLY A 197 -9.02 7.94 -18.02
N ALA A 198 -9.78 6.96 -18.52
CA ALA A 198 -10.14 5.75 -17.77
C ALA A 198 -8.96 4.79 -17.48
N LYS A 199 -7.83 4.97 -18.16
CA LYS A 199 -6.67 4.10 -18.10
C LYS A 199 -5.41 4.90 -17.84
N LEU A 200 -4.43 4.27 -17.21
CA LEU A 200 -3.07 4.80 -17.16
C LEU A 200 -2.45 4.80 -18.56
N SER A 201 -1.35 5.54 -18.72
CA SER A 201 -0.60 5.55 -19.97
C SER A 201 0.01 4.18 -20.27
N ALA A 202 0.15 3.84 -21.56
CA ALA A 202 0.61 2.53 -22.01
C ALA A 202 2.10 2.26 -21.74
N ASP A 203 2.86 3.29 -21.34
CA ASP A 203 4.26 3.19 -20.89
C ASP A 203 4.40 2.84 -19.41
N VAL A 204 3.31 2.86 -18.63
CA VAL A 204 3.30 2.37 -17.24
C VAL A 204 3.47 0.84 -17.25
N ASN A 205 4.60 0.38 -16.73
CA ASN A 205 5.07 -1.02 -16.81
C ASN A 205 4.79 -1.85 -15.54
N GLY A 206 3.88 -1.39 -14.70
CA GLY A 206 3.52 -2.01 -13.42
C GLY A 206 3.30 -0.94 -12.36
N ILE A 207 2.93 -1.37 -11.16
CA ILE A 207 2.67 -0.48 -10.03
C ILE A 207 3.41 -1.00 -8.81
N ILE A 208 4.07 -0.11 -8.09
CA ILE A 208 4.67 -0.42 -6.80
C ILE A 208 4.26 0.62 -5.76
N ALA A 209 3.79 0.14 -4.62
CA ALA A 209 3.50 0.94 -3.44
C ALA A 209 4.42 0.47 -2.31
N THR A 210 5.17 1.37 -1.70
CA THR A 210 6.10 1.02 -0.62
C THR A 210 6.01 1.97 0.56
N ASN A 211 6.72 1.59 1.62
CA ASN A 211 6.93 2.43 2.78
C ASN A 211 7.91 3.58 2.58
N GLY A 212 8.41 3.89 1.38
CA GLY A 212 9.38 4.99 1.18
C GLY A 212 10.85 4.55 1.24
N PRO A 213 11.49 4.30 2.40
CA PRO A 213 12.92 3.98 2.49
C PRO A 213 13.38 2.83 1.58
N LEU A 214 12.54 1.82 1.37
CA LEU A 214 12.88 0.67 0.52
C LEU A 214 12.55 0.90 -0.97
N HIS A 215 11.89 1.99 -1.34
CA HIS A 215 11.32 2.20 -2.68
C HIS A 215 12.37 2.10 -3.80
N SER A 216 13.40 2.95 -3.73
CA SER A 216 14.44 2.99 -4.78
C SER A 216 15.25 1.69 -4.85
N LEU A 217 15.47 1.03 -3.70
CA LEU A 217 16.21 -0.23 -3.65
C LEU A 217 15.39 -1.38 -4.25
N LEU A 218 14.09 -1.43 -3.99
CA LEU A 218 13.16 -2.38 -4.61
C LEU A 218 13.08 -2.19 -6.12
N LEU A 219 12.97 -0.95 -6.61
CA LEU A 219 12.97 -0.67 -8.05
C LEU A 219 14.22 -1.21 -8.75
N GLN A 220 15.40 -1.00 -8.14
CA GLN A 220 16.65 -1.56 -8.66
C GLN A 220 16.62 -3.09 -8.66
N ALA A 221 16.25 -3.70 -7.54
CA ALA A 221 16.19 -5.16 -7.42
C ALA A 221 15.21 -5.80 -8.41
N ILE A 222 14.07 -5.15 -8.70
CA ILE A 222 13.11 -5.60 -9.71
C ILE A 222 13.72 -5.57 -11.11
N ARG A 223 14.43 -4.49 -11.48
CA ARG A 223 15.10 -4.39 -12.79
C ARG A 223 16.15 -5.49 -12.97
N ASP A 224 16.94 -5.75 -11.95
CA ASP A 224 17.97 -6.79 -12.00
C ASP A 224 17.36 -8.19 -12.04
N ALA A 225 16.29 -8.43 -11.27
CA ALA A 225 15.56 -9.70 -11.32
C ALA A 225 14.94 -9.96 -12.70
N ALA A 226 14.44 -8.93 -13.37
CA ALA A 226 13.89 -9.05 -14.72
C ALA A 226 14.97 -9.41 -15.74
N GLN A 227 16.16 -8.79 -15.67
CA GLN A 227 17.29 -9.10 -16.56
C GLN A 227 17.83 -10.53 -16.41
N LEU A 228 17.67 -11.15 -15.23
CA LEU A 228 18.08 -12.54 -15.00
C LEU A 228 17.09 -13.57 -15.57
N GLN A 229 15.88 -13.14 -15.95
CA GLN A 229 14.83 -14.00 -16.52
C GLN A 229 14.77 -13.94 -18.06
N GLU A 230 15.53 -13.02 -18.68
CA GLU A 230 15.72 -12.89 -20.14
C GLU A 230 16.86 -13.78 -20.66
#